data_AF-A0A660V2Q3-F1
#
_entry.id   AF-A0A660V2Q3-F1
#
_cell.length_a   1.000
_cell.length_b   1.000
_cell.length_c   1.000
_cell.angle_alpha   90.00
_cell.angle_beta   90.00
_cell.angle_gamma   90.00
#
_symmetry.space_group_name_H-M   'P 1'
#
loop_
_entity.id
_entity.type
_entity.pdbx_description
1 polymer ?
#
loop_
_entity_poly.entity_id
_entity_poly.type
_entity_poly.pdbx_seq_one_letter_code
_entity_poly.pdbx_strand_id
1 'polypeptide(L)'
;HSSIRYRRISDIKVKAIPQQRMRCPFCSATWTIRSEGVSDGKQRSDSLITIGVILYMFGLSYRSVEKFLPLLDCRGSKSTIERDVAAAGQKVKALHLSAPRMRVRVLGADGTGARMAGKKRKGLLFFVDIERGKLVCVEPVNETDSAKVRRHVQKVMHQVGAEQLLTDELSVYSKIVPEDQHKICLAHWRKSKCRRAYELHRKVKAEGLKHASDDMLELVQLVRAEPRPPTVPSQLERLVRRYINCRKGVLWKVNQLLQHIERSWESISNDSGDRTNNTTERIIGLTYKVRAKTMRGFKSLDKVLAHPYLSEFLSGEGGVCDLRQVV
;
A
#
# COMPACT_ATOMS: atom_id res chain seq x y z
N HIS A 1 34.36 -1.06 41.92
CA HIS A 1 33.19 -0.58 41.14
C HIS A 1 33.24 0.93 41.01
N SER A 2 32.63 1.54 39.98
CA SER A 2 32.51 3.02 39.93
C SER A 2 31.36 3.52 40.80
N SER A 3 31.40 4.78 41.21
CA SER A 3 30.23 5.47 41.74
C SER A 3 29.13 5.58 40.68
N ILE A 4 27.87 5.71 41.13
CA ILE A 4 26.73 6.02 40.26
C ILE A 4 26.92 7.44 39.72
N ARG A 5 26.84 7.59 38.41
CA ARG A 5 26.89 8.89 37.72
C ARG A 5 25.55 9.15 37.05
N TYR A 6 25.07 10.39 37.12
CA TYR A 6 23.86 10.81 36.39
C TYR A 6 24.21 11.34 35.01
N ARG A 7 23.74 10.65 33.97
CA ARG A 7 23.93 11.06 32.57
C ARG A 7 22.73 11.88 32.12
N ARG A 8 22.96 13.09 31.62
CA ARG A 8 21.90 13.89 30.99
C ARG A 8 21.36 13.20 29.73
N ILE A 9 20.05 13.24 29.56
CA ILE A 9 19.34 12.73 28.39
C ILE A 9 18.32 13.76 27.89
N SER A 10 17.82 13.56 26.68
CA SER A 10 16.67 14.25 26.12
C SER A 10 15.45 13.34 26.24
N ASP A 11 14.52 13.74 27.09
CA ASP A 11 13.25 13.08 27.35
C ASP A 11 12.27 14.12 27.92
N ILE A 12 10.98 13.87 27.73
CA ILE A 12 9.90 14.79 28.12
C ILE A 12 9.61 14.79 29.63
N LYS A 13 10.05 13.76 30.37
CA LYS A 13 9.80 13.58 31.81
C LYS A 13 11.09 13.60 32.62
N VAL A 14 12.17 12.98 32.12
CA VAL A 14 13.39 12.74 32.90
C VAL A 14 14.62 13.38 32.26
N LYS A 15 15.28 14.31 32.95
CA LYS A 15 16.44 15.05 32.41
C LYS A 15 17.78 14.32 32.54
N ALA A 16 17.87 13.32 33.43
CA ALA A 16 19.08 12.52 33.62
C ALA A 16 18.76 11.14 34.19
N ILE A 17 19.58 10.14 33.85
CA ILE A 17 19.44 8.75 34.32
C ILE A 17 20.71 8.30 35.07
N PRO A 18 20.57 7.46 36.11
CA PRO A 18 21.71 6.84 36.76
C PRO A 18 22.39 5.83 35.81
N GLN A 19 23.72 5.84 35.82
CA GLN A 19 24.55 4.82 35.17
C GLN A 19 25.72 4.44 36.09
N GLN A 20 26.10 3.17 36.06
CA GLN A 20 27.21 2.67 36.86
C GLN A 20 28.09 1.74 36.03
N ARG A 21 29.39 1.99 36.01
CA ARG A 21 30.35 1.12 35.34
C ARG A 21 30.79 0.02 36.30
N MET A 22 30.62 -1.21 35.84
CA MET A 22 31.00 -2.43 36.50
C MET A 22 32.29 -2.97 35.90
N ARG A 23 33.08 -3.67 36.71
CA ARG A 23 34.29 -4.40 36.30
C ARG A 23 34.23 -5.77 36.95
N CYS A 24 34.42 -6.82 36.16
CA CYS A 24 34.52 -8.18 36.67
C CYS A 24 35.83 -8.30 37.48
N PRO A 25 35.78 -8.76 38.75
CA PRO A 25 36.99 -8.93 39.55
C PRO A 25 37.89 -10.06 39.03
N PHE A 26 37.35 -11.03 38.30
CA PHE A 26 38.08 -12.20 37.81
C PHE A 26 38.71 -11.98 36.43
N CYS A 27 37.94 -11.49 35.44
CA CYS A 27 38.41 -11.35 34.05
C CYS A 27 38.66 -9.89 33.61
N SER A 28 38.47 -8.91 34.49
CA SER A 28 38.58 -7.47 34.19
C SER A 28 37.64 -6.91 33.10
N ALA A 29 36.73 -7.70 32.54
CA ALA A 29 35.70 -7.20 31.62
C ALA A 29 34.88 -6.07 32.25
N THR A 30 34.53 -5.04 31.47
CA THR A 30 33.71 -3.92 31.96
C THR A 30 32.40 -3.81 31.21
N TRP A 31 31.33 -3.54 31.94
CA TRP A 31 30.00 -3.23 31.39
C TRP A 31 29.41 -2.05 32.15
N THR A 32 28.37 -1.43 31.60
CA THR A 32 27.68 -0.31 32.25
C THR A 32 26.24 -0.68 32.48
N ILE A 33 25.80 -0.66 33.73
CA ILE A 33 24.39 -0.77 34.11
C ILE A 33 23.72 0.57 33.79
N ARG A 34 22.62 0.52 33.07
CA ARG A 34 21.85 1.69 32.61
C ARG A 34 20.37 1.44 32.83
N SER A 35 19.62 2.51 33.05
CA SER A 35 18.15 2.44 33.04
C SER A 35 17.64 1.94 31.69
N GLU A 36 16.57 1.15 31.72
CA GLU A 36 15.81 0.78 30.53
C GLU A 36 15.26 2.02 29.82
N GLY A 37 14.99 1.89 28.52
CA GLY A 37 14.44 2.99 27.71
C GLY A 37 15.48 3.97 27.15
N VAL A 38 16.78 3.74 27.35
CA VAL A 38 17.84 4.49 26.67
C VAL A 38 18.99 3.58 26.23
N SER A 39 19.07 3.30 24.92
CA SER A 39 20.12 2.42 24.37
C SER A 39 21.53 3.00 24.54
N ASP A 40 22.55 2.14 24.40
CA ASP A 40 23.95 2.56 24.53
C ASP A 40 24.33 3.66 23.52
N GLY A 41 25.14 4.62 23.96
CA GLY A 41 25.55 5.78 23.16
C GLY A 41 24.44 6.77 22.80
N LYS A 42 23.16 6.48 23.09
CA LYS A 42 22.05 7.39 22.79
C LYS A 42 21.85 8.42 23.89
N GLN A 43 21.54 9.66 23.48
CA GLN A 43 21.14 10.74 24.38
C GLN A 43 19.62 10.90 24.47
N ARG A 44 18.84 10.31 23.56
CA ARG A 44 17.37 10.38 23.56
C ARG A 44 16.79 9.09 24.09
N SER A 45 15.72 9.19 24.86
CA SER A 45 14.95 8.02 25.29
C SER A 45 14.19 7.37 24.14
N ASP A 46 13.81 6.11 24.34
CA ASP A 46 12.99 5.35 23.41
C ASP A 46 11.59 5.99 23.27
N SER A 47 11.05 6.59 24.34
CA SER A 47 9.82 7.39 24.27
C SER A 47 9.94 8.59 23.34
N LEU A 48 11.04 9.35 23.44
CA LEU A 48 11.27 10.49 22.55
C LEU A 48 11.53 10.07 21.10
N ILE A 49 12.24 8.96 20.90
CA ILE A 49 12.44 8.36 19.57
C ILE A 49 11.07 7.98 18.97
N THR A 50 10.22 7.33 19.75
CA THR A 50 8.86 6.94 19.36
C THR A 50 8.03 8.13 18.89
N ILE A 51 8.05 9.23 19.66
CA ILE A 51 7.37 10.48 19.28
C ILE A 51 7.87 10.97 17.90
N GLY A 52 9.19 10.97 17.69
CA GLY A 52 9.77 11.37 16.41
C GLY A 52 9.32 10.51 15.23
N VAL A 53 9.20 9.19 15.44
CA VAL A 53 8.69 8.25 14.44
C VAL A 53 7.22 8.51 14.13
N ILE A 54 6.36 8.62 15.16
CA ILE A 54 4.93 8.90 15.00
C ILE A 54 4.70 10.20 14.23
N LEU A 55 5.38 11.29 14.63
CA LEU A 55 5.23 12.58 13.97
C LEU A 55 5.59 12.51 12.48
N TYR A 56 6.66 11.79 12.14
CA TYR A 56 7.00 11.54 10.74
C TYR A 56 5.89 10.78 9.99
N MET A 57 5.34 9.75 10.62
CA MET A 57 4.31 8.89 10.03
C MET A 57 2.97 9.63 9.88
N PHE A 58 2.67 10.60 10.75
CA PHE A 58 1.55 11.55 10.59
C PHE A 58 1.81 12.64 9.53
N GLY A 59 2.95 12.58 8.83
CA GLY A 59 3.21 13.37 7.64
C GLY A 59 4.19 14.52 7.84
N LEU A 60 4.68 14.77 9.06
CA LEU A 60 5.69 15.81 9.28
C LEU A 60 7.00 15.44 8.56
N SER A 61 7.65 16.41 7.93
CA SER A 61 9.00 16.20 7.39
C SER A 61 10.01 16.02 8.53
N TYR A 62 11.16 15.38 8.28
CA TYR A 62 12.22 15.28 9.30
C TYR A 62 12.68 16.63 9.84
N ARG A 63 12.65 17.69 9.02
CA ARG A 63 12.96 19.06 9.45
C ARG A 63 11.85 19.65 10.32
N SER A 64 10.59 19.32 10.01
CA SER A 64 9.44 19.74 10.82
C SER A 64 9.48 19.07 12.19
N VAL A 65 9.82 17.77 12.25
CA VAL A 65 10.01 17.06 13.52
C VAL A 65 11.18 17.67 14.32
N GLU A 66 12.32 17.94 13.69
CA GLU A 66 13.46 18.63 14.32
C GLU A 66 13.07 20.00 14.91
N LYS A 67 12.19 20.76 14.25
CA LYS A 67 11.65 22.03 14.78
C LYS A 67 10.62 21.86 15.89
N PHE A 68 9.93 20.72 15.93
CA PHE A 68 8.92 20.42 16.93
C PHE A 68 9.53 19.99 18.27
N LEU A 69 10.59 19.18 18.26
CA LEU A 69 11.18 18.64 19.50
C LEU A 69 11.61 19.70 20.54
N PRO A 70 12.15 20.87 20.15
CA PRO A 70 12.46 21.95 21.09
C PRO A 70 11.25 22.48 21.87
N LEU A 71 10.02 22.38 21.33
CA LEU A 71 8.79 22.75 22.04
C LEU A 71 8.49 21.82 23.22
N LEU A 72 9.15 20.66 23.27
CA LEU A 72 9.09 19.69 24.36
C LEU A 72 10.38 19.69 25.21
N ASP A 73 11.18 20.76 25.14
CA ASP A 73 12.53 20.86 25.74
C ASP A 73 13.49 19.73 25.33
N CYS A 74 13.23 19.10 24.19
CA CYS A 74 13.95 17.94 23.70
C CYS A 74 14.84 18.28 22.52
N ARG A 75 15.99 17.60 22.41
CA ARG A 75 16.92 17.76 21.29
C ARG A 75 16.78 16.60 20.32
N GLY A 76 16.85 16.88 19.01
CA GLY A 76 16.95 15.84 17.99
C GLY A 76 17.10 16.44 16.60
N SER A 77 18.15 16.03 15.88
CA SER A 77 18.39 16.52 14.53
C SER A 77 17.63 15.74 13.48
N LYS A 78 17.35 16.37 12.33
CA LYS A 78 16.67 15.73 11.19
C LYS A 78 17.32 14.40 10.79
N SER A 79 18.65 14.30 10.86
CA SER A 79 19.42 13.10 10.48
C SER A 79 19.30 11.98 11.51
N THR A 80 19.05 12.33 12.78
CA THR A 80 18.87 11.35 13.84
C THR A 80 17.44 10.78 13.78
N ILE A 81 16.45 11.65 13.59
CA ILE A 81 15.05 11.24 13.35
C ILE A 81 14.94 10.34 12.11
N GLU A 82 15.65 10.71 11.03
CA GLU A 82 15.68 9.90 9.80
C GLU A 82 16.23 8.49 10.01
N ARG A 83 17.27 8.36 10.84
CA ARG A 83 17.82 7.05 11.23
C ARG A 83 16.86 6.26 12.10
N ASP A 84 16.17 6.91 13.04
CA ASP A 84 15.18 6.24 13.88
C ASP A 84 14.04 5.66 13.07
N VAL A 85 13.46 6.45 12.14
CA VAL A 85 12.37 5.99 11.26
C VAL A 85 12.84 4.84 10.39
N ALA A 86 14.05 4.93 9.84
CA ALA A 86 14.62 3.85 9.04
C ALA A 86 14.80 2.58 9.87
N ALA A 87 15.34 2.68 11.08
CA ALA A 87 15.54 1.54 11.98
C ALA A 87 14.21 0.91 12.41
N ALA A 88 13.24 1.72 12.84
CA ALA A 88 11.90 1.26 13.20
C ALA A 88 11.22 0.56 12.02
N GLY A 89 11.31 1.13 10.81
CA GLY A 89 10.77 0.50 9.61
C GLY A 89 11.43 -0.85 9.29
N GLN A 90 12.75 -0.98 9.40
CA GLN A 90 13.42 -2.27 9.19
C GLN A 90 13.02 -3.29 10.27
N LYS A 91 12.92 -2.87 11.53
CA LYS A 91 12.50 -3.74 12.65
C LYS A 91 11.09 -4.25 12.42
N VAL A 92 10.14 -3.39 12.07
CA VAL A 92 8.76 -3.79 11.73
C VAL A 92 8.72 -4.72 10.53
N LYS A 93 9.45 -4.40 9.46
CA LYS A 93 9.53 -5.27 8.28
C LYS A 93 10.06 -6.66 8.66
N ALA A 94 11.08 -6.73 9.50
CA ALA A 94 11.61 -8.01 9.98
C ALA A 94 10.58 -8.78 10.82
N LEU A 95 9.90 -8.12 11.76
CA LEU A 95 8.83 -8.71 12.57
C LEU A 95 7.70 -9.26 11.71
N HIS A 96 7.27 -8.50 10.70
CA HIS A 96 6.24 -8.92 9.75
C HIS A 96 6.64 -10.17 8.97
N LEU A 97 7.89 -10.22 8.49
CA LEU A 97 8.39 -11.35 7.71
C LEU A 97 8.70 -12.59 8.55
N SER A 98 8.97 -12.42 9.85
CA SER A 98 9.20 -13.52 10.80
C SER A 98 7.92 -14.01 11.47
N ALA A 99 6.81 -13.28 11.34
CA ALA A 99 5.53 -13.66 11.90
C ALA A 99 5.02 -14.98 11.26
N PRO A 100 4.14 -15.72 11.95
CA PRO A 100 3.48 -16.89 11.36
C PRO A 100 2.87 -16.55 10.01
N ARG A 101 2.97 -17.49 9.05
CA ARG A 101 2.48 -17.27 7.69
C ARG A 101 0.99 -16.89 7.70
N MET A 102 0.69 -15.74 7.10
CA MET A 102 -0.68 -15.31 6.88
C MET A 102 -1.36 -16.25 5.89
N ARG A 103 -2.54 -16.75 6.24
CA ARG A 103 -3.43 -17.45 5.30
C ARG A 103 -4.37 -16.41 4.69
N VAL A 104 -4.34 -16.32 3.37
CA VAL A 104 -5.10 -15.34 2.59
C VAL A 104 -5.89 -16.12 1.57
N ARG A 105 -7.23 -15.98 1.52
CA ARG A 105 -8.07 -16.63 0.51
C ARG A 105 -8.01 -15.88 -0.82
N VAL A 106 -8.21 -14.55 -0.75
CA VAL A 106 -8.25 -13.65 -1.91
C VAL A 106 -7.07 -12.68 -1.83
N LEU A 107 -6.10 -12.87 -2.72
CA LEU A 107 -4.89 -12.04 -2.80
C LEU A 107 -5.09 -10.90 -3.79
N GLY A 108 -4.99 -9.67 -3.32
CA GLY A 108 -4.93 -8.47 -4.14
C GLY A 108 -3.50 -8.19 -4.63
N ALA A 109 -3.34 -7.84 -5.90
CA ALA A 109 -2.08 -7.34 -6.45
C ALA A 109 -2.30 -6.05 -7.25
N ASP A 110 -1.50 -5.02 -6.96
CA ASP A 110 -1.52 -3.75 -7.69
C ASP A 110 -0.14 -3.08 -7.70
N GLY A 111 0.23 -2.55 -8.85
CA GLY A 111 1.50 -1.88 -9.09
C GLY A 111 1.45 -0.39 -8.78
N THR A 112 2.54 0.15 -8.24
CA THR A 112 2.67 1.61 -8.15
C THR A 112 4.11 2.08 -8.26
N GLY A 113 4.28 3.31 -8.75
CA GLY A 113 5.59 3.93 -8.90
C GLY A 113 6.06 4.61 -7.62
N ALA A 114 7.21 4.20 -7.11
CA ALA A 114 7.87 4.84 -5.99
C ALA A 114 8.63 6.10 -6.38
N ARG A 115 8.35 7.22 -5.71
CA ARG A 115 9.15 8.45 -5.84
C ARG A 115 10.50 8.27 -5.14
N MET A 116 11.58 8.38 -5.92
CA MET A 116 12.95 8.33 -5.42
C MET A 116 13.59 9.72 -5.51
N ALA A 117 14.24 10.16 -4.44
CA ALA A 117 14.87 11.47 -4.40
C ALA A 117 15.98 11.58 -5.46
N GLY A 118 15.77 12.44 -6.47
CA GLY A 118 16.74 12.69 -7.54
C GLY A 118 16.98 11.51 -8.48
N LYS A 119 16.09 10.51 -8.51
CA LYS A 119 16.24 9.30 -9.34
C LYS A 119 14.94 8.96 -10.07
N LYS A 120 15.03 8.15 -11.13
CA LYS A 120 13.86 7.58 -11.81
C LYS A 120 12.98 6.83 -10.80
N ARG A 121 11.66 6.85 -11.03
CA ARG A 121 10.71 6.11 -10.22
C ARG A 121 11.07 4.62 -10.24
N LYS A 122 10.89 3.95 -9.11
CA LYS A 122 11.07 2.51 -8.98
C LYS A 122 9.70 1.85 -8.92
N GLY A 123 9.51 0.75 -9.62
CA GLY A 123 8.27 0.00 -9.50
C GLY A 123 8.18 -0.69 -8.14
N LEU A 124 6.99 -0.69 -7.57
CA LEU A 124 6.61 -1.49 -6.43
C LEU A 124 5.37 -2.29 -6.81
N LEU A 125 5.33 -3.55 -6.40
CA LEU A 125 4.15 -4.40 -6.48
C LEU A 125 3.69 -4.69 -5.06
N PHE A 126 2.46 -4.31 -4.75
CA PHE A 126 1.85 -4.53 -3.43
C PHE A 126 0.98 -5.76 -3.47
N PHE A 127 1.05 -6.54 -2.39
CA PHE A 127 0.23 -7.71 -2.15
C PHE A 127 -0.60 -7.49 -0.90
N VAL A 128 -1.90 -7.72 -1.00
CA VAL A 128 -2.86 -7.36 0.06
C VAL A 128 -3.84 -8.52 0.27
N ASP A 129 -4.15 -8.81 1.52
CA ASP A 129 -5.29 -9.67 1.87
C ASP A 129 -6.56 -8.84 1.69
N ILE A 130 -7.36 -9.18 0.68
CA ILE A 130 -8.55 -8.40 0.32
C ILE A 130 -9.62 -8.47 1.40
N GLU A 131 -9.78 -9.62 2.04
CA GLU A 131 -10.84 -9.87 3.02
C GLU A 131 -10.54 -9.16 4.35
N ARG A 132 -9.29 -9.25 4.80
CA ARG A 132 -8.86 -8.63 6.07
C ARG A 132 -8.38 -7.19 5.88
N GLY A 133 -8.13 -6.78 4.64
CA GLY A 133 -7.57 -5.48 4.31
C GLY A 133 -6.21 -5.27 4.96
N LYS A 134 -5.33 -6.28 4.91
CA LYS A 134 -3.98 -6.24 5.49
C LYS A 134 -2.90 -6.31 4.43
N LEU A 135 -1.80 -5.60 4.65
CA LEU A 135 -0.61 -5.72 3.80
C LEU A 135 0.01 -7.12 3.97
N VAL A 136 0.19 -7.84 2.86
CA VAL A 136 0.91 -9.13 2.85
C VAL A 136 2.40 -8.88 2.65
N CYS A 137 2.77 -8.22 1.56
CA CYS A 137 4.14 -7.81 1.31
C CYS A 137 4.24 -6.76 0.19
N VAL A 138 5.44 -6.23 -0.01
CA VAL A 138 5.78 -5.28 -1.07
C VAL A 138 7.08 -5.72 -1.74
N GLU A 139 7.04 -5.86 -3.07
CA GLU A 139 8.16 -6.31 -3.90
C GLU A 139 8.64 -5.18 -4.83
N PRO A 140 9.96 -4.98 -5.00
CA PRO A 140 10.51 -3.92 -5.86
C PRO A 140 10.48 -4.30 -7.35
N VAL A 141 9.29 -4.48 -7.90
CA VAL A 141 9.04 -4.94 -9.28
C VAL A 141 8.40 -3.83 -10.09
N ASN A 142 8.87 -3.64 -11.32
CA ASN A 142 8.18 -2.79 -12.28
C ASN A 142 7.04 -3.60 -12.92
N GLU A 143 5.83 -3.05 -12.90
CA GLU A 143 4.63 -3.66 -13.47
C GLU A 143 4.75 -3.86 -15.00
N THR A 144 5.68 -3.18 -15.66
CA THR A 144 6.00 -3.43 -17.07
C THR A 144 6.81 -4.72 -17.32
N ASP A 145 7.35 -5.35 -16.28
CA ASP A 145 8.13 -6.59 -16.36
C ASP A 145 7.23 -7.80 -16.05
N SER A 146 6.46 -8.23 -17.05
CA SER A 146 5.44 -9.28 -16.88
C SER A 146 6.02 -10.61 -16.36
N ALA A 147 7.26 -10.94 -16.73
CA ALA A 147 7.91 -12.16 -16.24
C ALA A 147 8.22 -12.07 -14.74
N LYS A 148 8.71 -10.92 -14.25
CA LYS A 148 8.90 -10.71 -12.81
C LYS A 148 7.57 -10.66 -12.07
N VAL A 149 6.59 -9.90 -12.56
CA VAL A 149 5.27 -9.81 -11.93
C VAL A 149 4.67 -11.20 -11.76
N ARG A 150 4.62 -12.02 -12.83
CA ARG A 150 4.12 -13.40 -12.77
C ARG A 150 4.81 -14.23 -11.70
N ARG A 151 6.15 -14.22 -11.67
CA ARG A 151 6.94 -14.97 -10.68
C ARG A 151 6.64 -14.53 -9.25
N HIS A 152 6.55 -13.23 -9.00
CA HIS A 152 6.27 -12.73 -7.65
C HIS A 152 4.84 -13.05 -7.23
N VAL A 153 3.85 -12.86 -8.10
CA VAL A 153 2.45 -13.20 -7.80
C VAL A 153 2.31 -14.69 -7.47
N GLN A 154 2.83 -15.59 -8.31
CA GLN A 154 2.76 -17.03 -8.06
C GLN A 154 3.46 -17.43 -6.76
N LYS A 155 4.64 -16.86 -6.50
CA LYS A 155 5.38 -17.08 -5.25
C LYS A 155 4.54 -16.66 -4.03
N VAL A 156 3.98 -15.45 -4.04
CA VAL A 156 3.20 -14.94 -2.89
C VAL A 156 1.92 -15.75 -2.72
N MET A 157 1.18 -16.05 -3.79
CA MET A 157 -0.02 -16.90 -3.74
C MET A 157 0.27 -18.26 -3.10
N HIS A 158 1.36 -18.93 -3.51
CA HIS A 158 1.75 -20.20 -2.91
C HIS A 158 2.14 -20.07 -1.44
N GLN A 159 2.86 -19.00 -1.06
CA GLN A 159 3.29 -18.77 0.32
C GLN A 159 2.13 -18.54 1.30
N VAL A 160 1.06 -17.87 0.85
CA VAL A 160 -0.11 -17.54 1.68
C VAL A 160 -1.26 -18.53 1.51
N GLY A 161 -1.17 -19.44 0.54
CA GLY A 161 -2.24 -20.39 0.20
C GLY A 161 -3.47 -19.71 -0.41
N ALA A 162 -3.26 -18.71 -1.27
CA ALA A 162 -4.35 -18.01 -1.93
C ALA A 162 -5.04 -18.84 -2.99
N GLU A 163 -6.36 -18.82 -2.96
CA GLU A 163 -7.25 -19.51 -3.90
C GLU A 163 -7.61 -18.60 -5.07
N GLN A 164 -7.67 -17.29 -4.83
CA GLN A 164 -8.08 -16.29 -5.82
C GLN A 164 -7.08 -15.14 -5.88
N LEU A 165 -6.90 -14.62 -7.09
CA LEU A 165 -6.12 -13.44 -7.40
C LEU A 165 -7.06 -12.32 -7.83
N LEU A 166 -7.01 -11.17 -7.16
CA LEU A 166 -7.79 -9.97 -7.51
C LEU A 166 -6.86 -8.87 -8.03
N THR A 167 -7.03 -8.46 -9.28
CA THR A 167 -6.21 -7.39 -9.90
C THR A 167 -7.07 -6.42 -10.69
N ASP A 168 -6.47 -5.39 -11.26
CA ASP A 168 -7.10 -4.64 -12.34
C ASP A 168 -7.07 -5.41 -13.68
N GLU A 169 -7.49 -4.75 -14.76
CA GLU A 169 -7.55 -5.33 -16.10
C GLU A 169 -6.22 -5.28 -16.89
N LEU A 170 -5.08 -5.02 -16.23
CA LEU A 170 -3.81 -4.97 -16.93
C LEU A 170 -3.41 -6.35 -17.46
N SER A 171 -2.96 -6.38 -18.71
CA SER A 171 -2.55 -7.62 -19.40
C SER A 171 -1.37 -8.33 -18.75
N VAL A 172 -0.61 -7.63 -17.89
CA VAL A 172 0.47 -8.20 -17.08
C VAL A 172 -0.03 -9.31 -16.15
N TYR A 173 -1.29 -9.23 -15.70
CA TYR A 173 -1.91 -10.19 -14.80
C TYR A 173 -2.60 -11.35 -15.50
N SER A 174 -2.81 -11.24 -16.82
CA SER A 174 -3.49 -12.27 -17.60
C SER A 174 -2.70 -13.58 -17.58
N LYS A 175 -3.42 -14.69 -17.36
CA LYS A 175 -2.86 -16.06 -17.40
C LYS A 175 -1.77 -16.33 -16.34
N ILE A 176 -1.69 -15.51 -15.29
CA ILE A 176 -0.84 -15.83 -14.12
C ILE A 176 -1.41 -17.05 -13.38
N VAL A 177 -2.73 -17.07 -13.22
CA VAL A 177 -3.53 -18.16 -12.63
C VAL A 177 -4.64 -18.59 -13.61
N PRO A 178 -5.29 -19.74 -13.37
CA PRO A 178 -6.51 -20.14 -14.09
C PRO A 178 -7.60 -19.06 -14.09
N GLU A 179 -8.41 -19.00 -15.14
CA GLU A 179 -9.41 -17.93 -15.34
C GLU A 179 -10.49 -17.88 -14.26
N ASP A 180 -10.84 -19.04 -13.68
CA ASP A 180 -11.78 -19.16 -12.56
C ASP A 180 -11.23 -18.56 -11.25
N GLN A 181 -9.89 -18.57 -11.09
CA GLN A 181 -9.17 -18.05 -9.93
C GLN A 181 -8.77 -16.57 -10.09
N HIS A 182 -8.75 -16.04 -11.32
CA HIS A 182 -8.46 -14.63 -11.57
C HIS A 182 -9.76 -13.81 -11.58
N LYS A 183 -9.90 -12.90 -10.61
CA LYS A 183 -10.97 -11.92 -10.56
C LYS A 183 -10.46 -10.51 -10.84
N ILE A 184 -11.32 -9.70 -11.45
CA ILE A 184 -11.08 -8.29 -11.78
C ILE A 184 -11.74 -7.42 -10.71
N CYS A 185 -10.99 -6.45 -10.20
CA CYS A 185 -11.49 -5.48 -9.23
C CYS A 185 -12.68 -4.70 -9.81
N LEU A 186 -13.84 -4.82 -9.15
CA LEU A 186 -15.09 -4.20 -9.55
C LEU A 186 -14.99 -2.68 -9.58
N ALA A 187 -14.35 -2.09 -8.58
CA ALA A 187 -14.17 -0.64 -8.49
C ALA A 187 -13.34 -0.09 -9.67
N HIS A 188 -12.22 -0.74 -10.01
CA HIS A 188 -11.40 -0.36 -11.16
C HIS A 188 -12.12 -0.55 -12.48
N TRP A 189 -12.76 -1.70 -12.65
CA TRP A 189 -13.53 -2.01 -13.85
C TRP A 189 -14.64 -0.98 -14.06
N ARG A 190 -15.50 -0.72 -13.05
CA ARG A 190 -16.59 0.27 -13.14
C ARG A 190 -16.07 1.65 -13.50
N LYS A 191 -15.00 2.12 -12.82
CA LYS A 191 -14.38 3.42 -13.09
C LYS A 191 -13.89 3.53 -14.53
N SER A 192 -13.20 2.50 -15.01
CA SER A 192 -12.67 2.42 -16.38
C SER A 192 -13.79 2.42 -17.41
N LYS A 193 -14.79 1.54 -17.25
CA LYS A 193 -15.90 1.40 -18.20
C LYS A 193 -16.80 2.62 -18.24
N CYS A 194 -17.18 3.17 -17.07
CA CYS A 194 -17.97 4.40 -17.00
C CYS A 194 -17.25 5.56 -17.69
N ARG A 195 -15.95 5.74 -17.44
CA ARG A 195 -15.17 6.80 -18.10
C ARG A 195 -15.19 6.65 -19.62
N ARG A 196 -14.92 5.43 -20.13
CA ARG A 196 -14.90 5.18 -21.57
C ARG A 196 -16.28 5.35 -22.21
N ALA A 197 -17.35 4.93 -21.53
CA ALA A 197 -18.73 5.16 -21.97
C ALA A 197 -19.05 6.66 -22.05
N TYR A 198 -18.69 7.47 -21.04
CA TYR A 198 -18.84 8.93 -21.08
C TYR A 198 -18.01 9.61 -22.19
N GLU A 199 -16.80 9.12 -22.46
CA GLU A 199 -15.99 9.62 -23.58
C GLU A 199 -16.63 9.29 -24.93
N LEU A 200 -17.22 8.10 -25.10
CA LEU A 200 -17.94 7.73 -26.31
C LEU A 200 -19.25 8.49 -26.45
N HIS A 201 -20.04 8.65 -25.38
CA HIS A 201 -21.23 9.50 -25.34
C HIS A 201 -20.96 10.88 -25.95
N ARG A 202 -19.89 11.55 -25.53
CA ARG A 202 -19.51 12.87 -26.08
C ARG A 202 -19.18 12.83 -27.57
N LYS A 203 -18.50 11.78 -28.04
CA LYS A 203 -18.11 11.64 -29.45
C LYS A 203 -19.30 11.36 -30.36
N VAL A 204 -20.14 10.38 -30.01
CA VAL A 204 -21.33 10.05 -30.80
C VAL A 204 -22.33 11.21 -30.81
N LYS A 205 -22.44 11.96 -29.71
CA LYS A 205 -23.24 13.19 -29.64
C LYS A 205 -22.73 14.27 -30.60
N ALA A 206 -21.40 14.45 -30.68
CA ALA A 206 -20.79 15.40 -31.61
C ALA A 206 -20.98 15.02 -33.08
N GLU A 207 -21.12 13.72 -33.39
CA GLU A 207 -21.45 13.21 -34.73
C GLU A 207 -22.96 13.22 -35.04
N GLY A 208 -23.80 13.78 -34.16
CA GLY A 208 -25.25 13.84 -34.36
C GLY A 208 -26.00 12.51 -34.12
N LEU A 209 -25.31 11.48 -33.59
CA LEU A 209 -25.85 10.15 -33.36
C LEU A 209 -26.59 10.09 -32.01
N LYS A 210 -27.78 10.69 -31.93
CA LYS A 210 -28.56 10.84 -30.69
C LYS A 210 -28.82 9.51 -29.98
N HIS A 211 -29.29 8.49 -30.70
CA HIS A 211 -29.57 7.17 -30.11
C HIS A 211 -28.33 6.51 -29.51
N ALA A 212 -27.18 6.59 -30.19
CA ALA A 212 -25.93 6.05 -29.66
C ALA A 212 -25.43 6.84 -28.44
N SER A 213 -25.70 8.15 -28.40
CA SER A 213 -25.42 8.99 -27.23
C SER A 213 -26.21 8.52 -26.01
N ASP A 214 -27.51 8.29 -26.19
CA ASP A 214 -28.41 7.87 -25.12
C ASP A 214 -28.06 6.44 -24.64
N ASP A 215 -27.73 5.54 -25.55
CA ASP A 215 -27.27 4.18 -25.24
C ASP A 215 -26.00 4.16 -24.38
N MET A 216 -25.08 5.11 -24.57
CA MET A 216 -23.88 5.23 -23.73
C MET A 216 -24.20 5.74 -22.32
N LEU A 217 -25.23 6.56 -22.16
CA LEU A 217 -25.71 6.95 -20.82
C LEU A 217 -26.45 5.79 -20.14
N GLU A 218 -27.26 5.03 -20.87
CA GLU A 218 -27.88 3.79 -20.39
C GLU A 218 -26.79 2.81 -19.93
N LEU A 219 -25.74 2.61 -20.73
CA LEU A 219 -24.61 1.75 -20.36
C LEU A 219 -23.92 2.20 -19.05
N VAL A 220 -23.74 3.51 -18.84
CA VAL A 220 -23.20 4.03 -17.58
C VAL A 220 -24.11 3.67 -16.41
N GLN A 221 -25.43 3.80 -16.57
CA GLN A 221 -26.39 3.43 -15.53
C GLN A 221 -26.31 1.93 -15.23
N LEU A 222 -26.25 1.06 -16.26
CA LEU A 222 -26.11 -0.39 -16.10
C LEU A 222 -24.82 -0.79 -15.38
N VAL A 223 -23.67 -0.22 -15.77
CA VAL A 223 -22.37 -0.49 -15.13
C VAL A 223 -22.34 0.03 -13.68
N ARG A 224 -23.09 1.09 -13.37
CA ARG A 224 -23.22 1.62 -12.01
C ARG A 224 -24.20 0.82 -11.16
N ALA A 225 -25.24 0.27 -11.75
CA ALA A 225 -26.21 -0.59 -11.08
C ALA A 225 -25.59 -1.96 -10.81
N GLU A 226 -24.76 -2.02 -9.75
CA GLU A 226 -24.09 -3.20 -9.19
C GLU A 226 -24.09 -4.43 -10.11
N PRO A 227 -23.06 -4.59 -10.97
CA PRO A 227 -22.88 -5.81 -11.76
C PRO A 227 -23.01 -7.04 -10.87
N ARG A 228 -23.88 -7.98 -11.26
CA ARG A 228 -24.08 -9.26 -10.55
C ARG A 228 -23.60 -10.42 -11.42
N PRO A 229 -22.28 -10.67 -11.50
CA PRO A 229 -21.77 -11.88 -12.15
C PRO A 229 -22.39 -13.15 -11.53
N PRO A 230 -22.58 -14.22 -12.30
CA PRO A 230 -22.20 -14.34 -13.72
C PRO A 230 -23.27 -13.79 -14.68
N THR A 231 -24.49 -13.51 -14.22
CA THR A 231 -25.61 -13.19 -15.11
C THR A 231 -25.46 -11.81 -15.73
N VAL A 232 -25.35 -11.76 -17.06
CA VAL A 232 -25.35 -10.53 -17.85
C VAL A 232 -26.77 -9.96 -17.91
N PRO A 233 -26.99 -8.67 -17.63
CA PRO A 233 -28.31 -8.05 -17.76
C PRO A 233 -28.80 -8.08 -19.21
N SER A 234 -30.08 -8.40 -19.43
CA SER A 234 -30.68 -8.44 -20.77
C SER A 234 -30.59 -7.09 -21.50
N GLN A 235 -30.58 -5.97 -20.76
CA GLN A 235 -30.34 -4.65 -21.34
C GLN A 235 -28.95 -4.53 -21.96
N LEU A 236 -27.91 -5.10 -21.31
CA LEU A 236 -26.55 -5.10 -21.85
C LEU A 236 -26.46 -5.97 -23.10
N GLU A 237 -27.05 -7.16 -23.09
CA GLU A 237 -27.11 -8.03 -24.28
C GLU A 237 -27.79 -7.33 -25.47
N ARG A 238 -28.89 -6.61 -25.20
CA ARG A 238 -29.60 -5.81 -26.21
C ARG A 238 -28.68 -4.75 -26.82
N LEU A 239 -27.89 -4.05 -26.00
CA LEU A 239 -26.91 -3.08 -26.48
C LEU A 239 -25.83 -3.77 -27.32
N VAL A 240 -25.26 -4.88 -26.85
CA VAL A 240 -24.24 -5.64 -27.62
C VAL A 240 -24.78 -6.03 -29.00
N ARG A 241 -25.97 -6.64 -29.06
CA ARG A 241 -26.60 -7.06 -30.32
C ARG A 241 -26.83 -5.91 -31.29
N ARG A 242 -27.22 -4.73 -30.78
CA ARG A 242 -27.44 -3.53 -31.60
C ARG A 242 -26.18 -3.08 -32.33
N TYR A 243 -25.01 -3.16 -31.66
CA TYR A 243 -23.75 -2.65 -32.21
C TYR A 243 -22.83 -3.72 -32.79
N ILE A 244 -23.20 -5.01 -32.74
CA ILE A 244 -22.32 -6.15 -33.09
C ILE A 244 -21.70 -6.05 -34.50
N ASN A 245 -22.47 -5.51 -35.45
CA ASN A 245 -22.07 -5.35 -36.86
C ASN A 245 -21.40 -4.00 -37.15
N CYS A 246 -21.32 -3.09 -36.17
CA CYS A 246 -20.61 -1.82 -36.34
C CYS A 246 -19.09 -2.07 -36.33
N ARG A 247 -18.46 -1.98 -37.50
CA ARG A 247 -17.02 -2.23 -37.71
C ARG A 247 -16.22 -1.00 -38.18
N LYS A 248 -16.85 0.17 -38.26
CA LYS A 248 -16.23 1.45 -38.67
C LYS A 248 -16.56 2.60 -37.71
N GLY A 249 -15.71 3.63 -37.71
CA GLY A 249 -15.96 4.92 -37.04
C GLY A 249 -16.11 4.85 -35.51
N VAL A 250 -16.83 5.82 -34.95
CA VAL A 250 -17.12 5.88 -33.50
C VAL A 250 -17.97 4.70 -33.03
N LEU A 251 -18.88 4.20 -33.88
CA LEU A 251 -19.76 3.08 -33.57
C LEU A 251 -18.99 1.76 -33.42
N TRP A 252 -17.87 1.59 -34.11
CA TRP A 252 -16.97 0.47 -33.84
C TRP A 252 -16.34 0.55 -32.45
N LYS A 253 -15.98 1.75 -31.99
CA LYS A 253 -15.44 1.94 -30.63
C LYS A 253 -16.50 1.65 -29.55
N VAL A 254 -17.78 1.95 -29.84
CA VAL A 254 -18.93 1.54 -29.03
C VAL A 254 -19.05 0.02 -28.99
N ASN A 255 -19.04 -0.64 -30.16
CA ASN A 255 -19.06 -2.10 -30.25
C ASN A 255 -17.92 -2.76 -29.46
N GLN A 256 -16.69 -2.25 -29.60
CA GLN A 256 -15.53 -2.74 -28.84
C GLN A 256 -15.71 -2.59 -27.33
N LEU A 257 -16.28 -1.47 -26.85
CA LEU A 257 -16.54 -1.29 -25.43
C LEU A 257 -17.58 -2.31 -24.92
N LEU A 258 -18.69 -2.47 -25.65
CA LEU A 258 -19.78 -3.38 -25.27
C LEU A 258 -19.30 -4.83 -25.24
N GLN A 259 -18.62 -5.30 -26.30
CA GLN A 259 -18.04 -6.65 -26.32
C GLN A 259 -17.01 -6.86 -25.20
N HIS A 260 -16.22 -5.83 -24.87
CA HIS A 260 -15.27 -5.94 -23.76
C HIS A 260 -15.99 -6.06 -22.42
N ILE A 261 -17.04 -5.26 -22.19
CA ILE A 261 -17.85 -5.31 -20.96
C ILE A 261 -18.51 -6.68 -20.82
N GLU A 262 -19.13 -7.20 -21.87
CA GLU A 262 -19.76 -8.52 -21.90
C GLU A 262 -18.75 -9.63 -21.58
N ARG A 263 -17.60 -9.67 -22.27
CA ARG A 263 -16.57 -10.70 -22.04
C ARG A 263 -15.94 -10.66 -20.65
N SER A 264 -15.82 -9.47 -20.07
CA SER A 264 -15.21 -9.32 -18.74
C SER A 264 -16.20 -9.50 -17.61
N TRP A 265 -17.52 -9.59 -17.89
CA TRP A 265 -18.58 -9.59 -16.87
C TRP A 265 -18.42 -10.69 -15.83
N GLU A 266 -18.19 -11.93 -16.27
CA GLU A 266 -18.04 -13.10 -15.39
C GLU A 266 -16.75 -13.09 -14.56
N SER A 267 -15.74 -12.36 -15.05
CA SER A 267 -14.44 -12.22 -14.38
C SER A 267 -14.44 -11.15 -13.29
N ILE A 268 -15.48 -10.31 -13.19
CA ILE A 268 -15.54 -9.26 -12.16
C ILE A 268 -15.75 -9.90 -10.78
N SER A 269 -15.07 -9.37 -9.76
CA SER A 269 -15.29 -9.80 -8.39
C SER A 269 -16.70 -9.46 -7.91
N ASN A 270 -17.32 -10.40 -7.18
CA ASN A 270 -18.58 -10.20 -6.48
C ASN A 270 -18.40 -10.11 -4.94
N ASP A 271 -17.15 -10.06 -4.46
CA ASP A 271 -16.86 -9.98 -3.04
C ASP A 271 -17.36 -8.66 -2.45
N SER A 272 -18.03 -8.74 -1.29
CA SER A 272 -18.60 -7.58 -0.59
C SER A 272 -17.55 -6.51 -0.25
N GLY A 273 -16.30 -6.93 -0.03
CA GLY A 273 -15.16 -6.05 0.27
C GLY A 273 -14.69 -5.17 -0.90
N ASP A 274 -15.10 -5.46 -2.15
CA ASP A 274 -14.65 -4.76 -3.37
C ASP A 274 -15.73 -3.78 -3.94
N ARG A 275 -16.88 -3.66 -3.27
CA ARG A 275 -18.05 -2.94 -3.80
C ARG A 275 -17.90 -1.43 -3.87
N THR A 276 -17.17 -0.83 -2.94
CA THR A 276 -17.10 0.64 -2.77
C THR A 276 -15.69 1.21 -2.89
N ASN A 277 -14.65 0.41 -2.62
CA ASN A 277 -13.27 0.84 -2.68
C ASN A 277 -12.37 -0.37 -2.97
N ASN A 278 -11.41 -0.24 -3.89
CA ASN A 278 -10.41 -1.27 -4.09
C ASN A 278 -9.55 -1.36 -2.81
N THR A 279 -9.69 -2.44 -2.05
CA THR A 279 -8.94 -2.67 -0.81
C THR A 279 -7.42 -2.56 -1.02
N THR A 280 -6.90 -3.06 -2.14
CA THR A 280 -5.49 -2.93 -2.51
C THR A 280 -5.10 -1.47 -2.71
N GLU A 281 -5.87 -0.70 -3.49
CA GLU A 281 -5.60 0.75 -3.66
C GLU A 281 -5.69 1.52 -2.35
N ARG A 282 -6.62 1.16 -1.47
CA ARG A 282 -6.77 1.76 -0.14
C ARG A 282 -5.54 1.52 0.70
N ILE A 283 -5.04 0.29 0.75
CA ILE A 283 -3.83 -0.06 1.50
C ILE A 283 -2.61 0.65 0.92
N ILE A 284 -2.43 0.68 -0.41
CA ILE A 284 -1.37 1.47 -1.05
C ILE A 284 -1.54 2.96 -0.72
N GLY A 285 -2.78 3.44 -0.69
CA GLY A 285 -3.19 4.78 -0.29
C GLY A 285 -2.62 5.16 1.07
N LEU A 286 -3.05 4.41 2.08
CA LEU A 286 -2.77 4.63 3.49
C LEU A 286 -1.31 4.37 3.85
N THR A 287 -0.74 3.25 3.40
CA THR A 287 0.60 2.82 3.81
C THR A 287 1.74 3.43 3.01
N TYR A 288 1.43 4.03 1.85
CA TYR A 288 2.45 4.57 0.95
C TYR A 288 2.13 5.94 0.37
N LYS A 289 1.00 6.08 -0.35
CA LYS A 289 0.72 7.28 -1.17
C LYS A 289 0.51 8.53 -0.34
N VAL A 290 -0.11 8.45 0.86
CA VAL A 290 -0.27 9.60 1.77
C VAL A 290 1.08 10.26 2.04
N ARG A 291 2.11 9.45 2.34
CA ARG A 291 3.46 9.98 2.57
C ARG A 291 4.18 10.35 1.28
N ALA A 292 4.16 9.48 0.27
CA ALA A 292 4.89 9.69 -0.97
C ALA A 292 4.47 10.98 -1.72
N LYS A 293 3.20 11.40 -1.58
CA LYS A 293 2.69 12.64 -2.20
C LYS A 293 3.28 13.91 -1.60
N THR A 294 3.56 13.93 -0.30
CA THR A 294 4.05 15.11 0.45
C THR A 294 5.57 15.28 0.43
N MET A 295 6.30 14.30 -0.11
CA MET A 295 7.76 14.30 -0.16
C MET A 295 8.31 14.31 -1.59
N ARG A 296 9.55 14.80 -1.74
CA ARG A 296 10.31 14.73 -3.02
C ARG A 296 10.61 13.29 -3.45
N GLY A 297 10.66 12.36 -2.49
CA GLY A 297 10.93 10.94 -2.71
C GLY A 297 11.84 10.37 -1.63
N PHE A 298 11.90 9.05 -1.56
CA PHE A 298 12.74 8.33 -0.63
C PHE A 298 14.20 8.32 -1.08
N LYS A 299 15.13 8.30 -0.13
CA LYS A 299 16.58 8.34 -0.41
C LYS A 299 17.16 6.98 -0.83
N SER A 300 16.58 5.87 -0.39
CA SER A 300 17.02 4.50 -0.70
C SER A 300 15.83 3.57 -0.85
N LEU A 301 16.05 2.44 -1.53
CA LEU A 301 15.02 1.42 -1.75
C LEU A 301 14.59 0.77 -0.44
N ASP A 302 15.52 0.49 0.47
CA ASP A 302 15.19 -0.14 1.76
C ASP A 302 14.20 0.69 2.59
N LYS A 303 14.33 2.03 2.53
CA LYS A 303 13.42 2.96 3.20
C LYS A 303 12.03 2.96 2.57
N VAL A 304 11.96 2.86 1.24
CA VAL A 304 10.69 2.71 0.52
C VAL A 304 10.02 1.40 0.90
N LEU A 305 10.78 0.30 0.93
CA LEU A 305 10.23 -1.02 1.18
C LEU A 305 9.81 -1.21 2.63
N ALA A 306 10.50 -0.58 3.59
CA ALA A 306 10.16 -0.68 5.01
C ALA A 306 8.99 0.23 5.43
N HIS A 307 8.80 1.35 4.74
CA HIS A 307 7.78 2.34 5.13
C HIS A 307 6.35 1.79 5.16
N PRO A 308 5.87 1.02 4.15
CA PRO A 308 4.55 0.41 4.19
C PRO A 308 4.30 -0.45 5.42
N TYR A 309 5.28 -1.29 5.80
CA TYR A 309 5.17 -2.14 6.99
C TYR A 309 5.07 -1.30 8.27
N LEU A 310 5.88 -0.25 8.41
CA LEU A 310 5.78 0.67 9.55
C LEU A 310 4.40 1.34 9.63
N SER A 311 3.85 1.75 8.48
CA SER A 311 2.51 2.35 8.44
C SER A 311 1.41 1.37 8.79
N GLU A 312 1.51 0.13 8.31
CA GLU A 312 0.58 -0.96 8.64
C GLU A 312 0.64 -1.26 10.14
N PHE A 313 1.83 -1.43 10.70
CA PHE A 313 2.04 -1.72 12.12
C PHE A 313 1.45 -0.62 13.03
N LEU A 314 1.60 0.64 12.65
CA LEU A 314 1.01 1.77 13.37
C LEU A 314 -0.51 1.82 13.33
N SER A 315 -1.14 1.21 12.32
CA SER A 315 -2.60 1.09 12.27
C SER A 315 -3.11 0.13 13.36
N GLY A 316 -2.25 -0.77 13.84
CA GLY A 316 -2.52 -1.65 14.97
C GLY A 316 -3.55 -2.74 14.67
N GLU A 317 -3.72 -3.65 15.63
CA GLU A 317 -4.86 -4.58 15.65
C GLU A 317 -5.92 -4.02 16.59
N GLY A 318 -7.13 -3.78 16.08
CA GLY A 318 -8.19 -3.10 16.86
C GLY A 318 -7.81 -1.67 17.28
N GLY A 319 -6.88 -1.02 16.57
CA GLY A 319 -6.40 0.33 16.88
C GLY A 319 -5.31 0.40 17.96
N VAL A 320 -4.79 -0.75 18.42
CA VAL A 320 -3.72 -0.81 19.43
C VAL A 320 -2.41 -1.26 18.78
N CYS A 321 -1.33 -0.55 19.09
CA CYS A 321 0.01 -0.79 18.57
C CYS A 321 1.04 -0.73 19.71
N ASP A 322 1.86 -1.77 19.88
CA ASP A 322 2.94 -1.77 20.88
C ASP A 322 4.26 -1.26 20.28
N LEU A 323 4.50 0.04 20.44
CA LEU A 323 5.68 0.70 19.91
C LEU A 323 7.00 0.30 20.57
N ARG A 324 6.96 -0.40 21.72
CA ARG A 324 8.17 -0.95 22.36
C ARG A 324 8.80 -2.03 21.50
N GLN A 325 8.03 -2.67 20.62
CA GLN A 325 8.54 -3.68 19.71
C GLN A 325 9.40 -3.08 18.59
N VAL A 326 9.34 -1.77 18.35
CA VAL A 326 9.92 -1.16 17.13
C VAL A 326 10.98 -0.10 17.37
N VAL A 327 11.05 0.45 18.58
CA VAL A 327 12.12 1.36 19.00
C VAL A 327 13.23 0.64 19.76
#